data_AF-A0A402C2H2-F1
#
_entry.id   AF-A0A402C2H2-F1
#
_cell.length_a   1.000
_cell.length_b   1.000
_cell.length_c   1.000
_cell.angle_alpha   90.00
_cell.angle_beta   90.00
_cell.angle_gamma   90.00
#
_symmetry.space_group_name_H-M   'P 1'
#
loop_
_entity.id
_entity.type
_entity.pdbx_description
1 polymer ?
#
loop_
_entity_poly.entity_id
_entity_poly.type
_entity_poly.pdbx_seq_one_letter_code
_entity_poly.pdbx_strand_id
1 'polypeptide(L)'
;MRQIQFFMSADSNTSSTSARNGFGVTALVLAIVGVVFGLVPLTGFIALILGLLSVLFGLLGFGRVRKGLATNKIMTLAGTGLGVVAVALGIWGMTIFFGAVDELDQKLDNLGGSASTVTGEAPAPDAEAAPGSWENPLHPGQALTLPGWDITIHSTTQDATDAVLAENQFNDPPAAGRQFVMADVSATYTGADTGTPWIDLSFRILGSSNNVFGSASADSCGVIPNALSDTGELYPRGTSRGNICISVPAEQLTGANWIVEASFSGEDEVFVSLE
;
A
#
# COMPACT_ATOMS: atom_id res chain seq x y z
N MET A 1 -66.65 -5.26 61.53
CA MET A 1 -65.88 -3.99 61.53
C MET A 1 -64.40 -4.36 61.46
N ARG A 2 -63.64 -3.71 60.55
CA ARG A 2 -62.19 -3.89 60.26
C ARG A 2 -61.81 -5.17 59.50
N GLN A 3 -60.90 -5.17 58.53
CA GLN A 3 -60.25 -4.13 57.71
C GLN A 3 -59.61 -4.91 56.55
N ILE A 4 -59.76 -4.37 55.34
CA ILE A 4 -59.10 -4.82 54.12
C ILE A 4 -57.58 -4.67 54.32
N GLN A 5 -56.81 -5.74 54.14
CA GLN A 5 -55.35 -5.65 53.98
C GLN A 5 -55.01 -6.21 52.59
N PHE A 6 -54.84 -5.24 51.70
CA PHE A 6 -54.36 -5.34 50.34
C PHE A 6 -52.90 -5.81 50.40
N PHE A 7 -52.64 -7.10 50.18
CA PHE A 7 -51.27 -7.60 49.99
C PHE A 7 -50.83 -7.21 48.58
N MET A 8 -50.13 -6.07 48.51
CA MET A 8 -49.41 -5.59 47.34
C MET A 8 -48.13 -6.44 47.21
N SER A 9 -48.14 -7.42 46.31
CA SER A 9 -46.92 -8.12 45.89
C SER A 9 -45.98 -7.10 45.25
N ALA A 10 -44.93 -6.73 45.96
CA ALA A 10 -43.81 -6.01 45.37
C ALA A 10 -43.02 -6.99 44.50
N ASP A 11 -43.12 -6.85 43.18
CA ASP A 11 -42.17 -7.43 42.25
C ASP A 11 -40.77 -6.93 42.63
N SER A 12 -39.92 -7.84 43.13
CA SER A 12 -38.51 -7.57 43.33
C SER A 12 -37.83 -7.46 41.97
N ASN A 13 -37.79 -6.25 41.41
CA ASN A 13 -36.91 -5.90 40.31
C ASN A 13 -35.45 -6.08 40.77
N THR A 14 -34.90 -7.28 40.58
CA THR A 14 -33.46 -7.51 40.64
C THR A 14 -32.84 -6.86 39.41
N SER A 15 -32.51 -5.57 39.52
CA SER A 15 -31.67 -4.90 38.54
C SER A 15 -30.29 -5.56 38.55
N SER A 16 -30.03 -6.48 37.61
CA SER A 16 -28.69 -6.99 37.36
C SER A 16 -27.84 -5.85 36.80
N THR A 17 -27.08 -5.17 37.64
CA THR A 17 -26.08 -4.19 37.21
C THR A 17 -25.06 -4.91 36.33
N SER A 18 -25.09 -4.63 35.03
CA SER A 18 -24.18 -5.20 34.03
C SER A 18 -22.72 -5.02 34.48
N ALA A 19 -21.97 -6.13 34.57
CA ALA A 19 -20.59 -6.14 35.03
C ALA A 19 -19.71 -5.33 34.06
N ARG A 20 -19.13 -4.23 34.53
CA ARG A 20 -18.36 -3.26 33.71
C ARG A 20 -16.91 -3.71 33.47
N ASN A 21 -16.70 -4.91 32.93
CA ASN A 21 -15.38 -5.52 32.74
C ASN A 21 -14.69 -5.18 31.40
N GLY A 22 -15.20 -4.19 30.65
CA GLY A 22 -14.73 -3.89 29.29
C GLY A 22 -13.22 -3.68 29.15
N PHE A 23 -12.58 -2.99 30.11
CA PHE A 23 -11.13 -2.76 30.10
C PHE A 23 -10.28 -4.04 30.28
N GLY A 24 -10.78 -5.02 31.04
CA GLY A 24 -10.07 -6.29 31.23
C GLY A 24 -10.18 -7.19 30.00
N VAL A 25 -11.34 -7.18 29.34
CA VAL A 25 -11.56 -7.92 28.09
C VAL A 25 -10.73 -7.33 26.95
N THR A 26 -10.70 -6.01 26.79
CA THR A 26 -9.88 -5.37 25.75
C THR A 26 -8.39 -5.61 25.96
N ALA A 27 -7.89 -5.50 27.20
CA ALA A 27 -6.50 -5.81 27.50
C ALA A 27 -6.13 -7.27 27.14
N LEU A 28 -7.03 -8.22 27.44
CA LEU A 28 -6.80 -9.63 27.11
C LEU A 28 -6.80 -9.90 25.61
N VAL A 29 -7.77 -9.35 24.87
CA VAL A 29 -7.86 -9.55 23.41
C VAL A 29 -6.63 -8.95 22.71
N LEU A 30 -6.24 -7.73 23.07
CA LEU A 30 -5.06 -7.08 22.50
C LEU A 30 -3.77 -7.86 22.80
N ALA A 31 -3.66 -8.46 23.99
CA ALA A 31 -2.51 -9.28 24.35
C ALA A 31 -2.43 -10.58 23.54
N ILE A 32 -3.55 -11.29 23.35
CA ILE A 32 -3.58 -12.53 22.56
C ILE A 32 -3.19 -12.25 21.12
N VAL A 33 -3.79 -11.23 20.51
CA VAL A 33 -3.47 -10.83 19.13
C VAL A 33 -2.01 -10.37 19.05
N GLY A 34 -1.54 -9.57 20.00
CA GLY A 34 -0.15 -9.13 20.07
C GLY A 34 0.86 -10.28 20.18
N VAL A 35 0.57 -11.33 20.95
CA VAL A 35 1.44 -12.51 21.04
C VAL A 35 1.48 -13.29 19.71
N VAL A 36 0.35 -13.47 19.03
CA VAL A 36 0.31 -14.14 17.73
C VAL A 36 1.19 -13.41 16.71
N PHE A 37 1.09 -12.09 16.63
CA PHE A 37 1.98 -11.28 15.79
C PHE A 37 3.43 -11.23 16.29
N GLY A 38 3.67 -11.41 17.58
CA GLY A 38 5.01 -11.44 18.16
C GLY A 38 5.79 -12.72 17.84
N LEU A 39 5.12 -13.79 17.43
CA LEU A 39 5.76 -15.03 17.01
C LEU A 39 6.36 -14.95 15.59
N VAL A 40 5.91 -13.99 14.78
CA VAL A 40 6.42 -13.78 13.43
C VAL A 40 7.39 -12.58 13.46
N PRO A 41 8.70 -12.78 13.22
CA PRO A 41 9.70 -11.70 13.36
C PRO A 41 9.38 -10.44 12.54
N LEU A 42 8.86 -10.60 11.32
CA LEU A 42 8.50 -9.49 10.42
C LEU A 42 7.37 -8.60 10.97
N THR A 43 6.46 -9.14 11.77
CA THR A 43 5.32 -8.39 12.35
C THR A 43 5.60 -7.88 13.77
N GLY A 44 6.85 -7.90 14.23
CA GLY A 44 7.24 -7.52 15.60
C GLY A 44 6.82 -6.11 16.01
N PHE A 45 6.72 -5.16 15.07
CA PHE A 45 6.22 -3.79 15.32
C PHE A 45 4.74 -3.75 15.69
N ILE A 46 3.91 -4.60 15.07
CA ILE A 46 2.49 -4.73 15.38
C ILE A 46 2.33 -5.32 16.78
N ALA A 47 3.11 -6.35 17.11
CA ALA A 47 3.14 -6.96 18.44
C ALA A 47 3.52 -5.97 19.54
N LEU A 48 4.49 -5.08 19.26
CA LEU A 48 4.93 -4.03 20.18
C LEU A 48 3.80 -3.02 20.45
N ILE A 49 3.14 -2.51 19.42
CA ILE A 49 2.03 -1.54 19.56
C ILE A 49 0.86 -2.17 20.33
N LEU A 50 0.45 -3.37 19.96
CA LEU A 50 -0.67 -4.07 20.61
C LEU A 50 -0.34 -4.46 22.06
N GLY A 51 0.89 -4.89 22.32
CA GLY A 51 1.37 -5.19 23.66
C GLY A 51 1.37 -3.96 24.58
N LEU A 52 1.85 -2.80 24.09
CA LEU A 52 1.81 -1.54 24.84
C LEU A 52 0.38 -1.08 25.14
N LEU A 53 -0.51 -1.15 24.15
CA LEU A 53 -1.93 -0.82 24.34
C LEU A 53 -2.58 -1.77 25.36
N SER A 54 -2.28 -3.06 25.29
CA SER A 54 -2.75 -4.06 26.25
C SER A 54 -2.30 -3.72 27.68
N VAL A 55 -1.02 -3.42 27.89
CA VAL A 55 -0.48 -3.03 29.19
C VAL A 55 -1.16 -1.76 29.71
N LEU A 56 -1.38 -0.76 28.84
CA LEU A 56 -2.07 0.48 29.21
C LEU A 56 -3.51 0.23 29.68
N PHE A 57 -4.29 -0.53 28.91
CA PHE A 57 -5.66 -0.87 29.28
C PHE A 57 -5.73 -1.77 30.52
N GLY A 58 -4.74 -2.66 30.69
CA GLY A 58 -4.56 -3.49 31.87
C GLY A 58 -4.31 -2.67 33.14
N LEU A 59 -3.39 -1.70 33.09
CA LEU A 59 -3.09 -0.80 34.20
C LEU A 59 -4.28 0.11 34.56
N LEU A 60 -4.99 0.64 33.55
CA LEU A 60 -6.22 1.43 33.76
C LEU A 60 -7.36 0.56 34.35
N GLY A 61 -7.46 -0.70 33.95
CA GLY A 61 -8.37 -1.69 34.52
C GLY A 61 -8.03 -2.01 35.98
N PHE A 62 -6.74 -2.13 36.30
CA PHE A 62 -6.25 -2.43 37.65
C PHE A 62 -6.62 -1.30 38.64
N GLY A 63 -6.53 -0.04 38.21
CA GLY A 63 -6.97 1.12 39.00
C GLY A 63 -8.46 1.07 39.38
N ARG A 64 -9.33 0.53 38.51
CA ARG A 64 -10.77 0.38 38.77
C ARG A 64 -11.08 -0.83 39.67
N VAL A 65 -10.33 -1.92 39.51
CA VAL A 65 -10.37 -3.10 40.37
C VAL A 65 -10.01 -2.75 41.81
N ARG A 66 -9.01 -1.89 42.03
CA ARG A 66 -8.60 -1.43 43.36
C ARG A 66 -9.68 -0.59 44.06
N LYS A 67 -10.56 0.06 43.30
CA LYS A 67 -11.69 0.88 43.79
C LYS A 67 -12.97 0.07 44.02
N GLY A 68 -12.95 -1.27 43.87
CA GLY A 68 -14.12 -2.14 44.10
C GLY A 68 -15.19 -2.09 43.01
N LEU A 69 -14.90 -1.49 41.85
CA LEU A 69 -15.86 -1.26 40.76
C LEU A 69 -15.89 -2.36 39.70
N ALA A 70 -15.00 -3.35 39.78
CA ALA A 70 -14.88 -4.45 38.82
C ALA A 70 -14.60 -5.78 39.54
N THR A 71 -15.24 -6.86 39.08
CA THR A 71 -15.22 -8.17 39.75
C THR A 71 -14.07 -9.08 39.31
N ASN A 72 -13.38 -8.77 38.20
CA ASN A 72 -12.51 -9.73 37.53
C ASN A 72 -11.02 -9.35 37.60
N LYS A 73 -10.41 -9.52 38.79
CA LYS A 73 -8.97 -9.31 39.05
C LYS A 73 -8.06 -10.16 38.15
N ILE A 74 -8.44 -11.42 37.93
CA ILE A 74 -7.63 -12.42 37.22
C ILE A 74 -7.46 -12.05 35.74
N MET A 75 -8.52 -11.56 35.09
CA MET A 75 -8.52 -11.25 33.67
C MET A 75 -7.64 -10.03 33.34
N THR A 76 -7.68 -9.00 34.19
CA THR A 76 -6.82 -7.83 34.06
C THR A 76 -5.34 -8.17 34.27
N LEU A 77 -5.03 -9.04 35.22
CA LEU A 77 -3.66 -9.49 35.49
C LEU A 77 -3.12 -10.33 34.32
N ALA A 78 -3.93 -11.26 33.82
CA ALA A 78 -3.58 -12.11 32.68
C ALA A 78 -3.35 -11.29 31.40
N GLY A 79 -4.24 -10.35 31.07
CA GLY A 79 -4.09 -9.47 29.91
C GLY A 79 -2.83 -8.59 30.00
N THR A 80 -2.58 -7.99 31.16
CA THR A 80 -1.37 -7.16 31.37
C THR A 80 -0.10 -8.00 31.25
N GLY A 81 -0.05 -9.18 31.87
CA GLY A 81 1.11 -10.07 31.81
C GLY A 81 1.38 -10.56 30.39
N LEU A 82 0.34 -10.98 29.66
CA LEU A 82 0.46 -11.41 28.27
C LEU A 82 0.85 -10.25 27.34
N GLY A 83 0.41 -9.02 27.64
CA GLY A 83 0.83 -7.80 26.94
C GLY A 83 2.32 -7.52 27.10
N VAL A 84 2.89 -7.69 28.30
CA VAL A 84 4.35 -7.57 28.52
C VAL A 84 5.12 -8.61 27.71
N VAL A 85 4.61 -9.84 27.64
CA VAL A 85 5.20 -10.91 26.80
C VAL A 85 5.14 -10.52 25.32
N ALA A 86 4.03 -9.97 24.83
CA ALA A 86 3.90 -9.49 23.46
C ALA A 86 4.90 -8.37 23.13
N VAL A 87 5.14 -7.43 24.05
CA VAL A 87 6.17 -6.38 23.87
C VAL A 87 7.56 -6.99 23.80
N ALA A 88 7.90 -7.93 24.68
CA ALA A 88 9.21 -8.59 24.66
C ALA A 88 9.44 -9.39 23.37
N LEU A 89 8.41 -10.10 22.88
CA LEU A 89 8.44 -10.81 21.61
C LEU A 89 8.57 -9.85 20.42
N GLY A 90 7.89 -8.71 20.45
CA GLY A 90 8.01 -7.67 19.42
C GLY A 90 9.42 -7.08 19.33
N ILE A 91 10.03 -6.75 20.47
CA ILE A 91 11.43 -6.27 20.53
C ILE A 91 12.38 -7.35 20.03
N TRP A 92 12.20 -8.61 20.45
CA TRP A 92 13.02 -9.72 20.01
C TRP A 92 12.90 -9.97 18.49
N GLY A 93 11.68 -9.96 17.95
CA GLY A 93 11.43 -10.07 16.50
C GLY A 93 12.08 -8.95 15.69
N MET A 94 12.05 -7.71 16.20
CA MET A 94 12.75 -6.58 15.57
C MET A 94 14.27 -6.79 15.50
N THR A 95 14.91 -7.34 16.54
CA THR A 95 16.36 -7.60 16.48
C THR A 95 16.75 -8.61 15.41
N ILE A 96 15.87 -9.58 15.14
CA ILE A 96 16.07 -10.58 14.07
C ILE A 96 15.87 -9.94 12.70
N PHE A 97 14.81 -9.13 12.54
CA PHE A 97 14.51 -8.46 11.27
C PHE A 97 15.59 -7.43 10.90
N PHE A 98 15.94 -6.52 11.82
CA PHE A 98 16.99 -5.53 11.56
C PHE A 98 18.35 -6.20 11.37
N GLY A 99 18.66 -7.27 12.12
CA GLY A 99 19.87 -8.05 11.87
C GLY A 99 19.90 -8.69 10.47
N ALA A 100 18.76 -9.18 9.98
CA ALA A 100 18.67 -9.72 8.61
C ALA A 100 18.80 -8.65 7.52
N VAL A 101 18.31 -7.42 7.78
CA VAL A 101 18.51 -6.26 6.89
C VAL A 101 19.97 -5.80 6.91
N ASP A 102 20.61 -5.70 8.09
CA ASP A 102 22.03 -5.33 8.22
C ASP A 102 22.95 -6.36 7.54
N GLU A 103 22.61 -7.65 7.59
CA GLU A 103 23.30 -8.71 6.85
C GLU A 103 23.10 -8.60 5.33
N LEU A 104 21.94 -8.12 4.88
CA LEU A 104 21.65 -7.87 3.47
C LEU A 104 22.45 -6.66 2.98
N ASP A 105 22.43 -5.55 3.72
CA ASP A 105 23.20 -4.35 3.40
C ASP A 105 24.71 -4.64 3.32
N GLN A 106 25.25 -5.39 4.28
CA GLN A 106 26.64 -5.84 4.22
C GLN A 106 26.94 -6.74 3.01
N LYS A 107 25.99 -7.59 2.59
CA LYS A 107 26.16 -8.40 1.38
C LYS A 107 26.12 -7.53 0.12
N LEU A 108 25.27 -6.52 0.08
CA LEU A 108 25.22 -5.54 -1.01
C LEU A 108 26.51 -4.71 -1.06
N ASP A 109 27.04 -4.27 0.07
CA ASP A 109 28.32 -3.56 0.16
C ASP A 109 29.50 -4.43 -0.31
N ASN A 110 29.50 -5.72 0.02
CA ASN A 110 30.55 -6.64 -0.43
C ASN A 110 30.44 -7.01 -1.92
N LEU A 111 29.24 -6.98 -2.49
CA LEU A 111 29.02 -7.12 -3.94
C LEU A 111 29.39 -5.82 -4.67
N GLY A 112 29.09 -4.66 -4.08
CA GLY A 112 29.51 -3.34 -4.55
C GLY A 112 31.02 -3.11 -4.44
N GLY A 113 31.68 -3.70 -3.43
CA GLY A 113 33.13 -3.64 -3.22
C GLY A 113 33.95 -4.46 -4.23
N SER A 114 33.31 -5.30 -5.03
CA SER A 114 33.95 -6.01 -6.17
C SER A 114 33.64 -5.38 -7.54
N ALA A 115 32.86 -4.30 -7.58
CA ALA A 115 32.70 -3.48 -8.78
C ALA A 115 33.51 -2.18 -8.62
N SER A 116 34.60 -2.12 -9.38
CA SER A 116 35.40 -0.93 -9.67
C SER A 116 36.20 -0.34 -8.50
N THR A 117 37.49 -0.65 -8.54
CA THR A 117 38.53 0.37 -8.31
C THR A 117 38.22 1.58 -9.20
N VAL A 118 37.50 2.57 -8.67
CA VAL A 118 37.47 3.91 -9.24
C VAL A 118 38.83 4.52 -8.92
N THR A 119 39.77 4.29 -9.82
CA THR A 119 40.87 5.23 -10.04
C THR A 119 40.20 6.58 -10.24
N GLY A 120 40.52 7.55 -9.38
CA GLY A 120 40.01 8.91 -9.50
C GLY A 120 40.41 9.50 -10.84
N GLU A 121 39.50 9.40 -11.81
CA GLU A 121 39.52 10.22 -13.00
C GLU A 121 38.72 11.50 -12.70
N ALA A 122 39.29 12.63 -13.06
CA ALA A 122 38.68 13.96 -12.97
C ALA A 122 37.26 13.95 -13.57
N PRO A 123 36.35 14.84 -13.13
CA PRO A 123 34.97 14.82 -13.62
C PRO A 123 34.96 14.91 -15.15
N ALA A 124 34.50 13.84 -15.79
CA ALA A 124 34.27 13.84 -17.22
C ALA A 124 33.17 14.86 -17.53
N PRO A 125 33.33 15.71 -18.56
CA PRO A 125 32.25 16.58 -19.00
C PRO A 125 31.14 15.72 -19.59
N ASP A 126 29.89 16.01 -19.21
CA ASP A 126 28.64 15.48 -19.78
C ASP A 126 28.58 13.95 -19.94
N ALA A 127 28.42 13.23 -18.83
CA ALA A 127 27.78 11.92 -18.90
C ALA A 127 26.30 12.14 -19.26
N GLU A 128 25.93 11.81 -20.50
CA GLU A 128 24.54 11.84 -20.97
C GLU A 128 23.66 10.98 -20.04
N ALA A 129 22.50 11.50 -19.65
CA ALA A 129 21.63 10.82 -18.70
C ALA A 129 21.21 9.43 -19.21
N ALA A 130 21.04 8.47 -18.30
CA ALA A 130 20.74 7.09 -18.67
C ALA A 130 19.40 7.00 -19.44
N PRO A 131 19.29 6.18 -20.51
CA PRO A 131 18.02 5.99 -21.21
C PRO A 131 16.92 5.48 -20.29
N GLY A 132 15.73 6.06 -20.43
CA GLY A 132 14.58 5.78 -19.55
C GLY A 132 14.61 6.52 -18.22
N SER A 133 15.62 7.35 -17.97
CA SER A 133 15.57 8.31 -16.86
C SER A 133 14.68 9.50 -17.20
N TRP A 134 14.28 10.28 -16.19
CA TRP A 134 13.48 11.47 -16.40
C TRP A 134 14.18 12.56 -17.24
N GLU A 135 15.52 12.57 -17.26
CA GLU A 135 16.36 13.48 -18.06
C GLU A 135 16.57 12.99 -19.50
N ASN A 136 16.44 11.67 -19.73
CA ASN A 136 16.58 11.04 -21.03
C ASN A 136 15.51 9.94 -21.21
N PRO A 137 14.23 10.32 -21.40
CA PRO A 137 13.13 9.37 -21.52
C PRO A 137 13.28 8.53 -22.79
N LEU A 138 12.74 7.31 -22.76
CA LEU A 138 12.62 6.48 -23.96
C LEU A 138 11.60 7.09 -24.93
N HIS A 139 11.73 6.81 -26.22
CA HIS A 139 10.72 7.11 -27.22
C HIS A 139 9.67 6.00 -27.34
N PRO A 140 8.44 6.32 -27.77
CA PRO A 140 7.42 5.31 -28.09
C PRO A 140 7.96 4.21 -29.02
N GLY A 141 7.56 2.97 -28.74
CA GLY A 141 7.99 1.77 -29.45
C GLY A 141 9.31 1.16 -28.95
N GLN A 142 10.05 1.85 -28.08
CA GLN A 142 11.19 1.24 -27.39
C GLN A 142 10.69 0.31 -26.27
N ALA A 143 11.33 -0.85 -26.15
CA ALA A 143 11.05 -1.77 -25.07
C ALA A 143 11.71 -1.27 -23.77
N LEU A 144 10.99 -1.42 -22.66
CA LEU A 144 11.50 -1.21 -21.31
C LEU A 144 11.32 -2.49 -20.49
N THR A 145 12.27 -2.76 -19.60
CA THR A 145 12.24 -3.94 -18.74
C THR A 145 12.16 -3.48 -17.30
N LEU A 146 11.21 -4.08 -16.57
CA LEU A 146 11.01 -3.90 -15.15
C LEU A 146 10.99 -5.28 -14.47
N PRO A 147 11.13 -5.36 -13.14
CA PRO A 147 11.00 -6.64 -12.44
C PRO A 147 9.72 -7.40 -12.82
N GLY A 148 9.89 -8.56 -13.46
CA GLY A 148 8.79 -9.44 -13.86
C GLY A 148 8.08 -9.06 -15.16
N TRP A 149 8.49 -7.99 -15.85
CA TRP A 149 7.78 -7.49 -17.04
C TRP A 149 8.70 -6.91 -18.11
N ASP A 150 8.43 -7.25 -19.37
CA ASP A 150 8.89 -6.50 -20.53
C ASP A 150 7.70 -5.71 -21.11
N ILE A 151 7.83 -4.39 -21.20
CA ILE A 151 6.75 -3.48 -21.61
C ILE A 151 7.16 -2.70 -22.86
N THR A 152 6.17 -2.32 -23.66
CA THR A 152 6.35 -1.32 -24.72
C THR A 152 5.13 -0.42 -24.74
N ILE A 153 5.36 0.89 -24.65
CA ILE A 153 4.36 1.91 -24.98
C ILE A 153 4.50 2.18 -26.47
N HIS A 154 3.53 1.74 -27.28
CA HIS A 154 3.63 1.79 -28.74
C HIS A 154 3.37 3.19 -29.29
N SER A 155 2.24 3.77 -28.91
CA SER A 155 1.81 5.09 -29.36
C SER A 155 0.93 5.75 -28.31
N THR A 156 1.01 7.08 -28.21
CA THR A 156 0.15 7.87 -27.33
C THR A 156 -0.75 8.78 -28.15
N THR A 157 -2.05 8.71 -27.90
CA THR A 157 -3.03 9.70 -28.34
C THR A 157 -3.17 10.75 -27.26
N GLN A 158 -2.58 11.93 -27.47
CA GLN A 158 -2.56 13.02 -26.47
C GLN A 158 -3.94 13.65 -26.23
N ASP A 159 -4.82 13.64 -27.23
CA ASP A 159 -6.23 13.97 -27.07
C ASP A 159 -7.09 12.78 -27.51
N ALA A 160 -7.38 11.90 -26.56
CA ALA A 160 -8.22 10.72 -26.72
C ALA A 160 -9.67 10.98 -26.28
N THR A 161 -10.05 12.24 -26.05
CA THR A 161 -11.34 12.60 -25.43
C THR A 161 -12.52 12.05 -26.22
N ASP A 162 -12.51 12.24 -27.54
CA ASP A 162 -13.58 11.76 -28.42
C ASP A 162 -13.66 10.22 -28.43
N ALA A 163 -12.52 9.53 -28.40
CA ALA A 163 -12.47 8.08 -28.39
C ALA A 163 -13.06 7.49 -27.10
N VAL A 164 -12.73 8.09 -25.96
CA VAL A 164 -13.26 7.68 -24.64
C VAL A 164 -14.75 7.97 -24.52
N LEU A 165 -15.22 9.14 -24.97
CA LEU A 165 -16.65 9.47 -24.92
C LEU A 165 -17.49 8.63 -25.89
N ALA A 166 -16.90 8.15 -26.99
CA ALA A 166 -17.55 7.23 -27.91
C ALA A 166 -17.66 5.80 -27.37
N GLU A 167 -16.71 5.36 -26.52
CA GLU A 167 -16.71 4.00 -25.93
C GLU A 167 -17.93 3.78 -25.04
N ASN A 168 -18.26 4.77 -24.21
CA ASN A 168 -19.34 4.64 -23.25
C ASN A 168 -20.05 5.98 -23.04
N GLN A 169 -21.35 6.01 -23.37
CA GLN A 169 -22.23 7.17 -23.18
C GLN A 169 -22.40 7.62 -21.72
N PHE A 170 -21.98 6.79 -20.75
CA PHE A 170 -21.97 7.13 -19.32
C PHE A 170 -20.65 7.74 -18.84
N ASN A 171 -19.64 7.85 -19.71
CA ASN A 171 -18.42 8.56 -19.37
C ASN A 171 -18.71 10.06 -19.24
N ASP A 172 -18.17 10.66 -18.18
CA ASP A 172 -18.13 12.10 -18.05
C ASP A 172 -16.99 12.67 -18.92
N PRO A 173 -17.14 13.87 -19.51
CA PRO A 173 -16.03 14.56 -20.15
C PRO A 173 -14.94 14.90 -19.13
N PRO A 174 -13.69 15.11 -19.58
CA PRO A 174 -12.62 15.55 -18.69
C PRO A 174 -13.00 16.89 -18.05
N ALA A 175 -12.53 17.13 -16.83
CA ALA A 175 -12.76 18.41 -16.16
C ALA A 175 -12.22 19.57 -17.01
N ALA A 176 -12.81 20.76 -16.87
CA ALA A 176 -12.45 21.92 -17.67
C ALA A 176 -10.92 22.18 -17.63
N GLY A 177 -10.32 22.33 -18.82
CA GLY A 177 -8.87 22.51 -18.99
C GLY A 177 -8.04 21.22 -19.02
N ARG A 178 -8.67 20.04 -18.85
CA ARG A 178 -8.02 18.74 -18.97
C ARG A 178 -8.43 18.03 -20.26
N GLN A 179 -7.63 17.08 -20.67
CA GLN A 179 -7.91 16.16 -21.77
C GLN A 179 -7.54 14.73 -21.37
N PHE A 180 -8.15 13.74 -22.02
CA PHE A 180 -7.79 12.34 -21.82
C PHE A 180 -6.59 11.98 -22.69
N VAL A 181 -5.53 11.46 -22.08
CA VAL A 181 -4.34 10.95 -22.76
C VAL A 181 -4.38 9.44 -22.70
N MET A 182 -4.34 8.76 -23.85
CA MET A 182 -4.44 7.31 -23.93
C MET A 182 -3.24 6.71 -24.65
N ALA A 183 -2.64 5.67 -24.10
CA ALA A 183 -1.54 4.95 -24.71
C ALA A 183 -1.86 3.48 -24.94
N ASP A 184 -1.38 2.96 -26.07
CA ASP A 184 -1.43 1.53 -26.42
C ASP A 184 -0.19 0.84 -25.89
N VAL A 185 -0.40 -0.16 -25.02
CA VAL A 185 0.65 -0.81 -24.23
C VAL A 185 0.62 -2.30 -24.49
N SER A 186 1.78 -2.90 -24.71
CA SER A 186 1.97 -4.35 -24.59
C SER A 186 2.82 -4.68 -23.38
N ALA A 187 2.44 -5.70 -22.63
CA ALA A 187 3.17 -6.19 -21.47
C ALA A 187 3.36 -7.70 -21.59
N THR A 188 4.60 -8.16 -21.51
CA THR A 188 4.98 -9.58 -21.50
C THR A 188 5.47 -9.96 -20.12
N TYR A 189 4.86 -10.97 -19.51
CA TYR A 189 5.24 -11.43 -18.18
C TYR A 189 6.53 -12.27 -18.25
N THR A 190 7.55 -11.85 -17.49
CA THR A 190 8.86 -12.51 -17.43
C THR A 190 9.13 -13.21 -16.09
N GLY A 191 8.18 -13.14 -15.14
CA GLY A 191 8.24 -13.86 -13.87
C GLY A 191 7.98 -15.37 -13.99
N ALA A 192 8.16 -16.07 -12.87
CA ALA A 192 8.16 -17.54 -12.83
C ALA A 192 6.78 -18.18 -12.65
N ASP A 193 5.85 -17.48 -12.00
CA ASP A 193 4.51 -17.98 -11.67
C ASP A 193 3.48 -17.35 -12.61
N THR A 194 2.73 -16.37 -12.13
CA THR A 194 1.75 -15.62 -12.91
C THR A 194 1.83 -14.13 -12.57
N GLY A 195 1.42 -13.29 -13.51
CA GLY A 195 1.36 -11.84 -13.33
C GLY A 195 0.11 -11.26 -13.97
N THR A 196 -0.38 -10.18 -13.39
CA THR A 196 -1.55 -9.46 -13.91
C THR A 196 -1.14 -8.02 -14.25
N PRO A 197 -1.02 -7.65 -15.54
CA PRO A 197 -0.38 -6.41 -15.95
C PRO A 197 -1.00 -5.15 -15.33
N TRP A 198 -2.33 -5.11 -15.22
CA TRP A 198 -3.05 -3.95 -14.68
C TRP A 198 -3.04 -3.87 -13.14
N ILE A 199 -2.58 -4.92 -12.45
CA ILE A 199 -2.38 -4.94 -10.99
C ILE A 199 -0.92 -4.67 -10.66
N ASP A 200 -0.01 -5.29 -11.40
CA ASP A 200 1.42 -5.32 -11.09
C ASP A 200 2.17 -4.09 -11.62
N LEU A 201 1.60 -3.41 -12.63
CA LEU A 201 2.19 -2.22 -13.25
C LEU A 201 1.37 -0.98 -12.91
N SER A 202 2.09 0.11 -12.67
CA SER A 202 1.55 1.45 -12.51
C SER A 202 1.93 2.31 -13.71
N PHE A 203 0.94 3.04 -14.24
CA PHE A 203 1.13 3.99 -15.33
C PHE A 203 0.72 5.38 -14.84
N ARG A 204 1.62 6.34 -14.96
CA ARG A 204 1.41 7.74 -14.57
C ARG A 204 1.95 8.67 -15.66
N ILE A 205 1.66 9.96 -15.57
CA ILE A 205 2.24 10.98 -16.44
C ILE A 205 2.99 12.00 -15.61
N LEU A 206 4.26 12.26 -15.94
CA LEU A 206 5.02 13.44 -15.52
C LEU A 206 4.72 14.57 -16.49
N GLY A 207 4.01 15.60 -16.01
CA GLY A 207 3.72 16.81 -16.77
C GLY A 207 4.90 17.78 -16.81
N SER A 208 4.85 18.73 -17.75
CA SER A 208 5.90 19.75 -17.99
C SER A 208 6.25 20.63 -16.78
N SER A 209 5.37 20.72 -15.79
CA SER A 209 5.61 21.45 -14.54
C SER A 209 6.14 20.55 -13.41
N ASN A 210 6.63 19.35 -13.72
CA ASN A 210 7.06 18.31 -12.78
C ASN A 210 5.96 17.81 -11.82
N ASN A 211 4.70 17.96 -12.22
CA ASN A 211 3.57 17.35 -11.52
C ASN A 211 3.30 15.96 -12.06
N VAL A 212 2.92 15.04 -11.19
CA VAL A 212 2.57 13.65 -11.56
C VAL A 212 1.05 13.47 -11.53
N PHE A 213 0.52 12.84 -12.58
CA PHE A 213 -0.91 12.52 -12.76
C PHE A 213 -1.10 11.00 -12.92
N GLY A 214 -2.28 10.49 -12.56
CA GLY A 214 -2.64 9.07 -12.66
C GLY A 214 -3.04 8.42 -11.35
N SER A 215 -2.95 9.14 -10.23
CA SER A 215 -3.26 8.61 -8.89
C SER A 215 -4.52 9.24 -8.28
N ALA A 216 -4.96 10.41 -8.75
CA ALA A 216 -6.15 11.05 -8.23
C ALA A 216 -7.41 10.52 -8.93
N SER A 217 -8.55 10.54 -8.23
CA SER A 217 -9.83 10.18 -8.83
C SER A 217 -10.21 11.08 -10.01
N ALA A 218 -9.76 12.34 -10.00
CA ALA A 218 -9.92 13.30 -11.09
C ALA A 218 -9.07 12.97 -12.34
N ASP A 219 -8.12 12.04 -12.23
CA ASP A 219 -7.25 11.62 -13.32
C ASP A 219 -7.86 10.44 -14.11
N SER A 220 -9.00 9.90 -13.67
CA SER A 220 -9.68 8.78 -14.34
C SER A 220 -10.31 9.19 -15.67
N CYS A 221 -10.25 8.29 -16.66
CA CYS A 221 -10.93 8.44 -17.95
C CYS A 221 -12.29 7.72 -18.01
N GLY A 222 -12.71 7.01 -16.96
CA GLY A 222 -13.89 6.14 -17.02
C GLY A 222 -13.63 4.86 -17.81
N VAL A 223 -14.60 4.42 -18.62
CA VAL A 223 -14.47 3.23 -19.47
C VAL A 223 -13.75 3.58 -20.77
N ILE A 224 -12.67 2.89 -21.09
CA ILE A 224 -11.84 3.19 -22.27
C ILE A 224 -11.84 2.03 -23.26
N PRO A 225 -11.66 2.30 -24.57
CA PRO A 225 -11.58 1.23 -25.58
C PRO A 225 -10.43 0.27 -25.29
N ASN A 226 -10.67 -1.03 -25.36
CA ASN A 226 -9.66 -2.09 -25.22
C ASN A 226 -8.77 -1.91 -23.97
N ALA A 227 -9.37 -1.69 -22.81
CA ALA A 227 -8.62 -1.37 -21.61
C ALA A 227 -7.64 -2.49 -21.23
N LEU A 228 -6.43 -2.14 -20.79
CA LEU A 228 -5.47 -3.13 -20.28
C LEU A 228 -6.03 -3.88 -19.07
N SER A 229 -6.94 -3.27 -18.31
CA SER A 229 -7.67 -3.89 -17.21
C SER A 229 -8.63 -5.01 -17.64
N ASP A 230 -9.00 -5.07 -18.92
CA ASP A 230 -9.82 -6.16 -19.46
C ASP A 230 -8.98 -7.41 -19.74
N THR A 231 -7.65 -7.30 -19.62
CA THR A 231 -6.73 -8.43 -19.81
C THR A 231 -6.62 -9.28 -18.55
N GLY A 232 -6.54 -10.60 -18.76
CA GLY A 232 -6.44 -11.57 -17.68
C GLY A 232 -5.02 -11.77 -17.15
N GLU A 233 -4.94 -12.62 -16.13
CA GLU A 233 -3.68 -13.15 -15.60
C GLU A 233 -2.87 -13.85 -16.70
N LEU A 234 -1.55 -13.63 -16.69
CA LEU A 234 -0.60 -14.18 -17.64
C LEU A 234 0.31 -15.19 -16.95
N TYR A 235 0.45 -16.36 -17.57
CA TYR A 235 1.52 -17.32 -17.27
C TYR A 235 2.86 -16.83 -17.86
N PRO A 236 4.00 -17.44 -17.49
CA PRO A 236 5.32 -17.00 -17.93
C PRO A 236 5.39 -16.95 -19.46
N ARG A 237 5.97 -15.87 -19.98
CA ARG A 237 6.07 -15.54 -21.42
C ARG A 237 4.73 -15.20 -22.10
N GLY A 238 3.63 -15.10 -21.34
CA GLY A 238 2.37 -14.57 -21.84
C GLY A 238 2.49 -13.07 -22.12
N THR A 239 1.78 -12.61 -23.16
CA THR A 239 1.74 -11.19 -23.54
C THR A 239 0.29 -10.74 -23.60
N SER A 240 0.01 -9.59 -23.00
CA SER A 240 -1.23 -8.85 -23.20
C SER A 240 -0.96 -7.54 -23.94
N ARG A 241 -1.99 -6.99 -24.57
CA ARG A 241 -1.99 -5.65 -25.17
C ARG A 241 -3.31 -4.98 -24.88
N GLY A 242 -3.27 -3.70 -24.54
CA GLY A 242 -4.45 -2.91 -24.24
C GLY A 242 -4.08 -1.46 -23.98
N ASN A 243 -5.11 -0.64 -23.79
CA ASN A 243 -4.95 0.78 -23.57
C ASN A 243 -4.93 1.12 -22.09
N ILE A 244 -4.14 2.13 -21.74
CA ILE A 244 -4.20 2.84 -20.46
C ILE A 244 -4.53 4.30 -20.74
N CYS A 245 -5.21 4.98 -19.80
CA CYS A 245 -5.65 6.35 -19.99
C CYS A 245 -5.57 7.16 -18.70
N ILE A 246 -5.12 8.41 -18.83
CA ILE A 246 -5.03 9.38 -17.74
C ILE A 246 -5.57 10.73 -18.22
N SER A 247 -6.47 11.32 -17.45
CA SER A 247 -6.85 12.73 -17.63
C SER A 247 -5.71 13.61 -17.14
N VAL A 248 -5.28 14.60 -17.92
CA VAL A 248 -4.17 15.52 -17.57
C VAL A 248 -4.54 16.95 -17.97
N PRO A 249 -4.14 18.00 -17.22
CA PRO A 249 -4.30 19.38 -17.67
C PRO A 249 -3.58 19.61 -18.99
N ALA A 250 -4.27 20.21 -19.96
CA ALA A 250 -3.78 20.32 -21.33
C ALA A 250 -2.47 21.13 -21.43
N GLU A 251 -2.29 22.12 -20.56
CA GLU A 251 -1.07 22.93 -20.47
C GLU A 251 0.17 22.14 -20.01
N GLN A 252 -0.01 20.94 -19.46
CA GLN A 252 1.09 20.11 -18.97
C GLN A 252 1.60 19.08 -19.97
N LEU A 253 0.94 18.92 -21.13
CA LEU A 253 1.27 17.82 -22.06
C LEU A 253 2.53 18.03 -22.89
N THR A 254 2.90 19.27 -23.19
CA THR A 254 4.09 19.54 -24.00
C THR A 254 5.35 19.09 -23.27
N GLY A 255 6.06 18.10 -23.82
CA GLY A 255 7.24 17.49 -23.19
C GLY A 255 6.93 16.60 -21.98
N ALA A 256 5.68 16.18 -21.80
CA ALA A 256 5.32 15.22 -20.77
C ALA A 256 5.83 13.81 -21.10
N ASN A 257 5.97 12.99 -20.06
CA ASN A 257 6.40 11.61 -20.17
C ASN A 257 5.46 10.68 -19.41
N TRP A 258 5.22 9.49 -19.96
CA TRP A 258 4.72 8.36 -19.19
C TRP A 258 5.77 7.94 -18.17
N ILE A 259 5.31 7.56 -16.99
CA ILE A 259 6.08 6.87 -15.96
C ILE A 259 5.51 5.47 -15.89
N VAL A 260 6.37 4.47 -16.05
CA VAL A 260 6.04 3.06 -15.90
C VAL A 260 6.83 2.49 -14.75
N GLU A 261 6.14 1.82 -13.84
CA GLU A 261 6.73 1.26 -12.63
C GLU A 261 6.17 -0.15 -12.41
N ALA A 262 7.05 -1.07 -12.01
CA ALA A 262 6.65 -2.38 -11.50
C ALA A 262 6.86 -2.39 -10.00
N SER A 263 5.88 -2.94 -9.27
CA SER A 263 5.75 -2.71 -7.82
C SER A 263 5.44 -1.24 -7.48
N PHE A 264 5.06 -0.96 -6.24
CA PHE A 264 4.65 0.39 -5.79
C PHE A 264 5.74 1.08 -4.96
N SER A 265 7.02 0.74 -5.18
CA SER A 265 8.16 1.21 -4.36
C SER A 265 8.79 2.52 -4.85
N GLY A 266 8.59 2.90 -6.12
CA GLY A 266 9.18 4.06 -6.77
C GLY A 266 10.66 3.92 -7.12
N GLU A 267 11.26 2.75 -6.89
CA GLU A 267 12.71 2.53 -7.08
C GLU A 267 13.08 2.18 -8.52
N ASP A 268 12.14 1.59 -9.28
CA ASP A 268 12.32 1.13 -10.67
C ASP A 268 11.33 1.85 -11.61
N GLU A 269 11.35 3.19 -11.64
CA GLU A 269 10.56 3.98 -12.59
C GLU A 269 11.30 4.16 -13.92
N VAL A 270 10.60 3.94 -15.03
CA VAL A 270 11.08 4.23 -16.39
C VAL A 270 10.20 5.28 -17.06
N PHE A 271 10.83 6.26 -17.68
CA PHE A 271 10.17 7.36 -18.37
C PHE A 271 10.12 7.11 -19.87
N VAL A 272 8.95 7.34 -20.48
CA VAL A 272 8.74 7.24 -21.93
C VAL A 272 8.04 8.51 -22.43
N SER A 273 8.62 9.18 -23.42
CA SER A 273 8.06 10.36 -24.08
C SER A 273 6.65 10.09 -24.60
N LEU A 274 5.78 11.12 -24.49
CA LEU A 274 4.46 11.11 -25.15
C LEU A 274 4.57 11.30 -26.67
N GLU A 275 5.74 11.73 -27.17
CA GLU A 275 6.07 12.04 -28.56
C GLU A 275 7.13 11.09 -29.14
#